data_AF-A0AAW2WQP4-F1
#
_entry.id   AF-A0AAW2WQP4-F1
#
_cell.length_a   1.000
_cell.length_b   1.000
_cell.length_c   1.000
_cell.angle_alpha   90.00
_cell.angle_beta   90.00
_cell.angle_gamma   90.00
#
_symmetry.space_group_name_H-M   'P 1'
#
loop_
_entity.id
_entity.type
_entity.pdbx_description
1 polymer ?
#
loop_
_entity_poly.entity_id
_entity_poly.type
_entity_poly.pdbx_seq_one_letter_code
_entity_poly.pdbx_strand_id
1 'polypeptide(L)'
;MKLEAFLSSCILEGWKDSILTLQNTEKVYEWSENLGIVRRCIESIVDKILTLQQRPGYGKKRHQSSVPKDWWTEDVSFLDIDIFRCIIAAVKSTNMLRPQLIGEALHVYASRWLPEITENRPNESSTSQEQDSPGRKKKILETTVGLIPADKGSVSIKFLLRLLRITNFLAVSPVTRAELLRLSGLQLEEATLSDLLLPARSPNDHDQTSTDIDLVTMVLESFLRQWRRQTPADESQLLISIQKVGKLIDSYLQVVAKDANMPVQKVASLAETLPGIARPSTMISTWQLTFISRYGAAS
;
A
#
# COMPACT_ATOMS: atom_id res chain seq x y z
N MET A 1 15.51 -11.37 -40.65
CA MET A 1 15.05 -10.02 -41.06
C MET A 1 13.55 -9.81 -40.92
N LYS A 2 12.65 -10.68 -41.41
CA LYS A 2 11.19 -10.44 -41.31
C LYS A 2 10.65 -10.44 -39.87
N LEU A 3 11.11 -11.36 -39.01
CA LEU A 3 10.71 -11.42 -37.60
C LEU A 3 11.17 -10.18 -36.80
N GLU A 4 12.42 -9.75 -37.01
CA GLU A 4 12.98 -8.55 -36.37
C GLU A 4 12.27 -7.26 -36.79
N ALA A 5 11.93 -7.15 -38.09
CA ALA A 5 11.13 -6.04 -38.58
C ALA A 5 9.74 -6.06 -37.94
N PHE A 6 9.05 -7.21 -37.91
CA PHE A 6 7.73 -7.34 -37.29
C PHE A 6 7.74 -7.03 -35.78
N LEU A 7 8.71 -7.55 -35.04
CA LEU A 7 8.88 -7.26 -33.62
C LEU A 7 9.05 -5.75 -33.41
N SER A 8 9.91 -5.11 -34.20
CA SER A 8 10.19 -3.67 -34.06
C SER A 8 8.99 -2.80 -34.48
N SER A 9 8.36 -3.08 -35.63
CA SER A 9 7.32 -2.20 -36.20
C SER A 9 5.91 -2.49 -35.71
N CYS A 10 5.60 -3.70 -35.26
CA CYS A 10 4.23 -4.08 -34.88
C CYS A 10 4.10 -4.30 -33.37
N ILE A 11 5.06 -5.00 -32.74
CA ILE A 11 4.96 -5.32 -31.32
C ILE A 11 5.50 -4.18 -30.46
N LEU A 12 6.73 -3.74 -30.72
CA LEU A 12 7.41 -2.74 -29.89
C LEU A 12 6.87 -1.32 -30.12
N GLU A 13 6.28 -0.99 -31.26
CA GLU A 13 5.59 0.29 -31.44
C GLU A 13 4.25 0.33 -30.67
N GLY A 14 3.53 -0.78 -30.63
CA GLY A 14 2.22 -0.90 -29.99
C GLY A 14 2.30 -1.10 -28.47
N TRP A 15 1.61 -0.25 -27.69
CA TRP A 15 1.45 -0.46 -26.25
C TRP A 15 0.75 -1.79 -25.94
N LYS A 16 -0.44 -1.99 -26.52
CA LYS A 16 -1.26 -3.18 -26.29
C LYS A 16 -0.58 -4.44 -26.81
N ASP A 17 0.10 -4.35 -27.96
CA ASP A 17 0.80 -5.49 -28.55
C ASP A 17 1.99 -5.93 -27.70
N SER A 18 2.76 -4.99 -27.15
CA SER A 18 3.82 -5.29 -26.18
C SER A 18 3.27 -5.94 -24.90
N ILE A 19 2.16 -5.43 -24.34
CA ILE A 19 1.51 -6.01 -23.15
C ILE A 19 0.98 -7.42 -23.44
N LEU A 20 0.26 -7.61 -24.54
CA LEU A 20 -0.29 -8.91 -24.93
C LEU A 20 0.81 -9.93 -25.23
N THR A 21 1.92 -9.49 -25.81
CA THR A 21 3.10 -10.36 -26.02
C THR A 21 3.63 -10.86 -24.69
N LEU A 22 3.83 -9.96 -23.71
CA LEU A 22 4.27 -10.34 -22.37
C LEU A 22 3.31 -11.31 -21.67
N GLN A 23 1.99 -11.09 -21.78
CA GLN A 23 0.97 -12.00 -21.23
C GLN A 23 1.03 -13.41 -21.83
N ASN A 24 1.45 -13.56 -23.09
CA ASN A 24 1.50 -14.86 -23.76
C ASN A 24 2.88 -15.53 -23.67
N THR A 25 3.95 -14.78 -23.39
CA THR A 25 5.31 -15.36 -23.22
C THR A 25 5.43 -16.33 -22.04
N GLU A 26 4.52 -16.27 -21.07
CA GLU A 26 4.43 -17.25 -19.96
C GLU A 26 4.04 -18.66 -20.44
N LYS A 27 3.26 -18.76 -21.53
CA LYS A 27 2.71 -20.03 -22.03
C LYS A 27 3.66 -20.80 -22.95
N VAL A 28 4.78 -20.18 -23.35
CA VAL A 28 5.71 -20.74 -24.33
C VAL A 28 7.00 -21.13 -23.60
N TYR A 29 7.26 -22.43 -23.54
CA TYR A 29 8.16 -23.11 -22.59
C TYR A 29 9.67 -22.86 -22.80
N GLU A 30 10.08 -21.97 -23.70
CA GLU A 30 11.49 -21.70 -24.03
C GLU A 30 11.96 -20.34 -23.47
N TRP A 31 12.29 -20.35 -22.19
CA TRP A 31 12.74 -19.18 -21.42
C TRP A 31 13.90 -18.40 -22.08
N SER A 32 14.85 -19.09 -22.75
CA SER A 32 16.02 -18.45 -23.36
C SER A 32 15.71 -17.64 -24.63
N GLU A 33 14.79 -18.12 -25.48
CA GLU A 33 14.39 -17.39 -26.68
C GLU A 33 13.44 -16.24 -26.34
N ASN A 34 12.57 -16.45 -25.35
CA ASN A 34 11.66 -15.42 -24.86
C ASN A 34 12.37 -14.28 -24.13
N LEU A 35 13.52 -14.51 -23.49
CA LEU A 35 14.25 -13.47 -22.73
C LEU A 35 14.59 -12.23 -23.57
N GLY A 36 14.94 -12.40 -24.85
CA GLY A 36 15.20 -11.28 -25.76
C GLY A 36 13.94 -10.47 -26.09
N ILE A 37 12.83 -11.16 -26.34
CA ILE A 37 11.54 -10.54 -26.67
C ILE A 37 10.95 -9.85 -25.42
N VAL A 38 10.94 -10.54 -24.28
CA VAL A 38 10.45 -10.05 -22.99
C VAL A 38 11.21 -8.80 -22.58
N ARG A 39 12.54 -8.82 -22.63
CA ARG A 39 13.37 -7.66 -22.31
C ARG A 39 13.03 -6.46 -23.20
N ARG A 40 12.96 -6.66 -24.52
CA ARG A 40 12.65 -5.57 -25.47
C ARG A 40 11.24 -5.02 -25.27
N CYS A 41 10.26 -5.87 -24.97
CA CYS A 41 8.90 -5.43 -24.65
C CYS A 41 8.87 -4.61 -23.36
N ILE A 42 9.60 -5.03 -22.31
CA ILE A 42 9.73 -4.26 -21.06
C ILE A 42 10.39 -2.91 -21.34
N GLU A 43 11.53 -2.88 -22.05
CA GLU A 43 12.22 -1.63 -22.42
C GLU A 43 11.29 -0.68 -23.20
N SER A 44 10.53 -1.20 -24.16
CA SER A 44 9.54 -0.46 -24.94
C SER A 44 8.39 0.10 -24.08
N ILE A 45 7.86 -0.70 -23.15
CA ILE A 45 6.82 -0.28 -22.20
C ILE A 45 7.34 0.84 -21.30
N VAL A 46 8.53 0.65 -20.73
CA VAL A 46 9.17 1.64 -19.85
C VAL A 46 9.38 2.95 -20.60
N ASP A 47 9.93 2.90 -21.82
CA ASP A 47 10.11 4.09 -22.66
C ASP A 47 8.79 4.83 -22.93
N LYS A 48 7.70 4.11 -23.24
CA LYS A 48 6.36 4.71 -23.44
C LYS A 48 5.79 5.34 -22.18
N ILE A 49 5.97 4.70 -21.03
CA ILE A 49 5.56 5.26 -19.73
C ILE A 49 6.30 6.58 -19.50
N LEU A 50 7.62 6.62 -19.76
CA LEU A 50 8.44 7.81 -19.52
C LEU A 50 8.15 8.95 -20.52
N THR A 51 8.06 8.65 -21.81
CA THR A 51 7.85 9.65 -22.87
C THR A 51 6.49 10.34 -22.75
N LEU A 52 5.43 9.62 -22.37
CA LEU A 52 4.11 10.22 -22.17
C LEU A 52 4.03 11.09 -20.90
N GLN A 53 4.94 10.88 -19.94
CA GLN A 53 5.06 11.71 -18.73
C GLN A 53 5.95 12.94 -18.94
N GLN A 54 6.84 12.90 -19.95
CA GLN A 54 7.75 14.00 -20.28
C GLN A 54 7.14 15.13 -21.13
N ARG A 55 5.96 14.95 -21.75
CA ARG A 55 5.39 15.97 -22.66
C ARG A 55 5.15 17.31 -21.94
N PRO A 56 5.97 18.36 -22.19
CA PRO A 56 5.80 19.67 -21.56
C PRO A 56 4.83 20.48 -22.42
N GLY A 57 3.58 20.62 -21.96
CA GLY A 57 2.58 21.39 -22.74
C GLY A 57 1.10 21.21 -22.40
N TYR A 58 0.73 20.47 -21.34
CA TYR A 58 -0.67 20.33 -20.91
C TYR A 58 -1.17 21.52 -20.07
N GLY A 59 -0.84 22.74 -20.50
CA GLY A 59 -1.38 23.98 -19.98
C GLY A 59 -1.96 24.79 -21.14
N LYS A 60 -3.29 24.84 -21.22
CA LYS A 60 -4.12 25.53 -22.23
C LYS A 60 -4.30 24.78 -23.56
N LYS A 61 -5.36 23.97 -23.64
CA LYS A 61 -6.53 24.22 -24.52
C LYS A 61 -7.61 23.16 -24.25
N ARG A 62 -8.83 23.65 -24.01
CA ARG A 62 -10.04 22.85 -23.77
C ARG A 62 -10.38 22.04 -25.03
N HIS A 63 -10.82 20.79 -24.83
CA HIS A 63 -11.45 19.87 -25.82
C HIS A 63 -10.60 18.86 -26.61
N GLN A 64 -9.57 18.24 -26.02
CA GLN A 64 -9.12 16.89 -26.40
C GLN A 64 -8.78 16.09 -25.14
N SER A 65 -9.30 14.85 -25.06
CA SER A 65 -9.23 13.93 -23.91
C SER A 65 -7.81 13.79 -23.35
N SER A 66 -7.54 14.42 -22.20
CA SER A 66 -6.28 14.24 -21.48
C SER A 66 -6.19 12.80 -21.01
N VAL A 67 -5.23 12.04 -21.53
CA VAL A 67 -4.92 10.69 -21.06
C VAL A 67 -4.68 10.75 -19.54
N PRO A 68 -5.37 9.93 -18.72
CA PRO A 68 -5.19 9.89 -17.27
C PRO A 68 -3.71 9.69 -16.89
N LYS A 69 -3.25 10.26 -15.77
CA LYS A 69 -1.82 10.15 -15.38
C LYS A 69 -1.38 8.71 -15.07
N ASP A 70 -2.35 7.87 -14.75
CA ASP A 70 -2.33 6.47 -14.36
C ASP A 70 -2.78 5.54 -15.50
N TRP A 71 -2.90 6.02 -16.74
CA TRP A 71 -3.41 5.26 -17.89
C TRP A 71 -2.77 3.89 -18.14
N TRP A 72 -1.55 3.67 -17.64
CA TRP A 72 -0.76 2.45 -17.85
C TRP A 72 -0.92 1.42 -16.72
N THR A 73 -1.40 1.83 -15.54
CA THR A 73 -1.37 1.01 -14.33
C THR A 73 -2.29 -0.20 -14.43
N GLU A 74 -3.47 -0.02 -15.02
CA GLU A 74 -4.45 -1.09 -15.21
C GLU A 74 -3.92 -2.18 -16.16
N ASP A 75 -3.39 -1.81 -17.33
CA ASP A 75 -2.89 -2.77 -18.32
C ASP A 75 -1.70 -3.59 -17.78
N VAL A 76 -0.76 -2.92 -17.11
CA VAL A 76 0.41 -3.56 -16.50
C VAL A 76 0.01 -4.43 -15.30
N SER A 77 -1.16 -4.19 -14.69
CA SER A 77 -1.66 -5.01 -13.58
C SER A 77 -2.04 -6.45 -13.96
N PHE A 78 -2.25 -6.73 -15.24
CA PHE A 78 -2.57 -8.07 -15.73
C PHE A 78 -1.36 -8.96 -15.97
N LEU A 79 -0.15 -8.42 -15.86
CA LEU A 79 1.09 -9.17 -16.08
C LEU A 79 1.41 -10.06 -14.88
N ASP A 80 2.18 -11.14 -15.11
CA ASP A 80 2.71 -11.94 -14.02
C ASP A 80 3.62 -11.12 -13.10
N ILE A 81 3.71 -11.53 -11.84
CA ILE A 81 4.46 -10.83 -10.79
C ILE A 81 5.92 -10.58 -11.16
N ASP A 82 6.57 -11.50 -11.88
CA ASP A 82 7.97 -11.34 -12.25
C ASP A 82 8.14 -10.26 -13.33
N ILE A 83 7.24 -10.22 -14.31
CA ILE A 83 7.24 -9.20 -15.38
C ILE A 83 6.87 -7.84 -14.79
N PHE A 84 5.81 -7.80 -13.98
CA PHE A 84 5.39 -6.59 -13.26
C PHE A 84 6.54 -6.02 -12.42
N ARG A 85 7.22 -6.87 -11.64
CA ARG A 85 8.40 -6.47 -10.85
C ARG A 85 9.50 -5.88 -11.72
N CYS A 86 9.80 -6.49 -12.87
CA CYS A 86 10.81 -5.97 -13.80
C CYS A 86 10.44 -4.60 -14.36
N ILE A 87 9.17 -4.39 -14.75
CA ILE A 87 8.70 -3.08 -15.26
C ILE A 87 8.82 -2.01 -14.17
N ILE A 88 8.30 -2.28 -12.96
CA ILE A 88 8.35 -1.32 -11.86
C ILE A 88 9.79 -1.01 -11.44
N ALA A 89 10.66 -2.03 -11.36
CA ALA A 89 12.07 -1.83 -11.04
C ALA A 89 12.80 -1.00 -12.11
N ALA A 90 12.54 -1.25 -13.40
CA ALA A 90 13.10 -0.48 -14.50
C ALA A 90 12.63 0.98 -14.45
N VAL A 91 11.33 1.21 -14.30
CA VAL A 91 10.74 2.55 -14.11
C VAL A 91 11.39 3.27 -12.93
N LYS A 92 11.48 2.62 -11.77
CA LYS A 92 12.07 3.18 -10.54
C LYS A 92 13.54 3.55 -10.74
N SER A 93 14.32 2.72 -11.45
CA SER A 93 15.74 2.96 -11.70
C SER A 93 16.03 4.23 -12.52
N THR A 94 15.05 4.68 -13.31
CA THR A 94 15.19 5.91 -14.11
C THR A 94 15.09 7.19 -13.27
N ASN A 95 14.48 7.11 -12.07
CA ASN A 95 14.16 8.26 -11.21
C ASN A 95 13.37 9.40 -11.90
N MET A 96 12.71 9.12 -13.04
CA MET A 96 11.99 10.14 -13.82
C MET A 96 10.50 10.26 -13.45
N LEU A 97 9.92 9.21 -12.85
CA LEU A 97 8.51 9.22 -12.45
C LEU A 97 8.34 9.67 -11.00
N ARG A 98 7.24 10.38 -10.75
CA ARG A 98 6.79 10.69 -9.39
C ARG A 98 6.53 9.39 -8.60
N PRO A 99 7.02 9.26 -7.34
CA PRO A 99 6.81 8.07 -6.51
C PRO A 99 5.33 7.65 -6.38
N GLN A 100 4.40 8.61 -6.41
CA GLN A 100 2.96 8.39 -6.37
C GLN A 100 2.44 7.55 -7.53
N LEU A 101 3.01 7.70 -8.74
CA LEU A 101 2.58 6.91 -9.91
C LEU A 101 3.03 5.45 -9.81
N ILE A 102 4.21 5.23 -9.21
CA ILE A 102 4.68 3.88 -8.87
C ILE A 102 3.77 3.29 -7.80
N GLY A 103 3.43 4.07 -6.76
CA GLY A 103 2.51 3.66 -5.72
C GLY A 103 1.12 3.29 -6.23
N GLU A 104 0.58 4.05 -7.18
CA GLU A 104 -0.71 3.73 -7.81
C GLU A 104 -0.64 2.41 -8.58
N ALA A 105 0.42 2.19 -9.36
CA ALA A 105 0.61 0.90 -10.04
C ALA A 105 0.66 -0.28 -9.07
N LEU A 106 1.37 -0.12 -7.95
CA LEU A 106 1.43 -1.12 -6.87
C LEU A 106 0.06 -1.33 -6.21
N HIS A 107 -0.70 -0.26 -5.99
CA HIS A 107 -2.04 -0.30 -5.41
C HIS A 107 -3.03 -1.04 -6.33
N VAL A 108 -3.03 -0.74 -7.63
CA VAL A 108 -3.88 -1.41 -8.63
C VAL A 108 -3.50 -2.88 -8.74
N TYR A 109 -2.21 -3.19 -8.84
CA TYR A 109 -1.73 -4.58 -8.91
C TYR A 109 -2.12 -5.39 -7.67
N ALA A 110 -1.81 -4.87 -6.47
CA ALA A 110 -2.15 -5.54 -5.23
C ALA A 110 -3.67 -5.64 -5.03
N SER A 111 -4.45 -4.65 -5.47
CA SER A 111 -5.91 -4.72 -5.37
C SER A 111 -6.51 -5.83 -6.24
N ARG A 112 -5.91 -6.09 -7.41
CA ARG A 112 -6.32 -7.16 -8.32
C ARG A 112 -5.96 -8.55 -7.78
N TRP A 113 -4.73 -8.71 -7.29
CA TRP A 113 -4.19 -10.03 -6.95
C TRP A 113 -4.21 -10.38 -5.47
N LEU A 114 -4.45 -9.41 -4.60
CA LEU A 114 -4.64 -9.56 -3.14
C LEU A 114 -5.98 -8.93 -2.72
N PRO A 115 -7.13 -9.44 -3.21
CA PRO A 115 -8.42 -9.04 -2.68
C PRO A 115 -8.44 -9.30 -1.17
N GLU A 116 -9.18 -8.49 -0.41
CA GLU A 116 -9.26 -8.64 1.05
C GLU A 116 -9.52 -10.11 1.42
N ILE A 117 -8.52 -10.75 2.01
CA ILE A 117 -8.61 -12.14 2.44
C ILE A 117 -9.50 -12.13 3.68
N THR A 118 -10.80 -12.35 3.48
CA THR A 118 -11.72 -12.63 4.58
C THR A 118 -11.45 -14.05 5.06
N GLU A 119 -11.25 -14.22 6.37
CA GLU A 119 -11.38 -15.53 7.01
C GLU A 119 -12.70 -16.16 6.54
N ASN A 120 -12.63 -17.32 5.90
CA ASN A 120 -13.75 -18.09 5.34
C ASN A 120 -14.41 -17.52 4.07
N ARG A 121 -13.83 -17.84 2.90
CA ARG A 121 -14.66 -18.28 1.77
C ARG A 121 -14.70 -19.81 1.79
N PRO A 122 -15.88 -20.45 2.01
CA PRO A 122 -16.05 -21.84 1.61
C PRO A 122 -15.81 -21.91 0.10
N ASN A 123 -15.09 -22.94 -0.33
CA ASN A 123 -14.85 -23.28 -1.73
C ASN A 123 -16.14 -23.20 -2.56
N GLU A 124 -16.37 -22.08 -3.24
CA GLU A 124 -17.35 -21.99 -4.32
C GLU A 124 -16.76 -21.19 -5.48
N SER A 125 -16.05 -21.92 -6.33
CA SER A 125 -16.27 -21.98 -7.78
C SER A 125 -14.98 -22.41 -8.46
N SER A 126 -15.09 -23.53 -9.15
CA SER A 126 -14.12 -24.16 -10.02
C SER A 126 -13.57 -23.19 -11.08
N THR A 127 -12.42 -22.57 -10.78
CA THR A 127 -11.52 -22.03 -11.82
C THR A 127 -10.07 -22.10 -11.29
N SER A 128 -9.26 -23.00 -11.88
CA SER A 128 -7.79 -23.12 -11.72
C SER A 128 -7.21 -23.10 -10.30
N GLN A 129 -7.01 -24.29 -9.70
CA GLN A 129 -6.40 -24.50 -8.37
C GLN A 129 -4.95 -23.94 -8.20
N GLU A 130 -4.28 -23.48 -9.26
CA GLU A 130 -2.92 -22.92 -9.17
C GLU A 130 -2.88 -21.39 -8.97
N GLN A 131 -3.86 -20.64 -9.47
CA GLN A 131 -3.80 -19.17 -9.46
C GLN A 131 -4.08 -18.54 -8.09
N ASP A 132 -4.76 -19.26 -7.19
CA ASP A 132 -5.15 -18.74 -5.88
C ASP A 132 -4.33 -19.31 -4.72
N SER A 133 -3.19 -19.94 -5.01
CA SER A 133 -2.35 -20.56 -3.99
C SER A 133 -1.83 -19.53 -2.97
N PRO A 134 -1.80 -19.88 -1.66
CA PRO A 134 -1.30 -18.97 -0.63
C PRO A 134 0.18 -18.60 -0.87
N GLY A 135 0.95 -19.48 -1.52
CA GLY A 135 2.32 -19.24 -1.93
C GLY A 135 2.45 -18.11 -2.97
N ARG A 136 1.57 -18.08 -3.98
CA ARG A 136 1.54 -16.99 -4.98
C ARG A 136 1.15 -15.66 -4.33
N LYS A 137 0.11 -15.65 -3.50
CA LYS A 137 -0.32 -14.44 -2.74
C LYS A 137 0.81 -13.90 -1.86
N LYS A 138 1.54 -14.80 -1.17
CA LYS A 138 2.73 -14.42 -0.40
C LYS A 138 3.79 -13.77 -1.29
N LYS A 139 4.15 -14.39 -2.42
CA LYS A 139 5.14 -13.84 -3.38
C LYS A 139 4.73 -12.45 -3.88
N ILE A 140 3.45 -12.28 -4.22
CA ILE A 140 2.92 -10.99 -4.68
C ILE A 140 3.04 -9.93 -3.60
N LEU A 141 2.64 -10.24 -2.36
CA LEU A 141 2.72 -9.31 -1.25
C LEU A 141 4.18 -8.91 -0.96
N GLU A 142 5.08 -9.88 -0.83
CA GLU A 142 6.50 -9.62 -0.55
C GLU A 142 7.16 -8.79 -1.66
N THR A 143 6.85 -9.10 -2.92
CA THR A 143 7.34 -8.34 -4.08
C THR A 143 6.77 -6.92 -4.11
N THR A 144 5.47 -6.77 -3.86
CA THR A 144 4.81 -5.45 -3.82
C THR A 144 5.48 -4.57 -2.77
N VAL A 145 5.66 -5.09 -1.55
CA VAL A 145 6.32 -4.36 -0.46
C VAL A 145 7.75 -3.95 -0.82
N GLY A 146 8.52 -4.86 -1.44
CA GLY A 146 9.89 -4.57 -1.87
C GLY A 146 10.00 -3.50 -2.95
N LEU A 147 8.91 -3.20 -3.68
CA LEU A 147 8.88 -2.20 -4.74
C LEU A 147 8.43 -0.81 -4.27
N ILE A 148 7.73 -0.72 -3.13
CA ILE A 148 7.20 0.56 -2.60
C ILE A 148 8.34 1.60 -2.46
N PRO A 149 8.19 2.81 -3.03
CA PRO A 149 9.15 3.89 -2.80
C PRO A 149 9.17 4.33 -1.33
N ALA A 150 10.36 4.62 -0.81
CA ALA A 150 10.54 5.02 0.59
C ALA A 150 10.06 6.47 0.87
N ASP A 151 9.76 7.24 -0.17
CA ASP A 151 9.29 8.61 -0.09
C ASP A 151 7.95 8.73 0.64
N LYS A 152 7.82 9.75 1.49
CA LYS A 152 6.53 10.12 2.09
C LYS A 152 5.50 10.45 1.01
N GLY A 153 4.26 10.01 1.22
CA GLY A 153 3.18 10.12 0.24
C GLY A 153 3.33 9.26 -1.02
N SER A 154 4.27 8.31 -1.11
CA SER A 154 4.37 7.42 -2.28
C SER A 154 3.16 6.51 -2.44
N VAL A 155 2.57 6.06 -1.33
CA VAL A 155 1.35 5.27 -1.24
C VAL A 155 0.51 5.73 -0.04
N SER A 156 -0.80 5.49 -0.07
CA SER A 156 -1.68 5.82 1.05
C SER A 156 -1.42 4.93 2.26
N ILE A 157 -1.59 5.47 3.47
CA ILE A 157 -1.53 4.65 4.69
C ILE A 157 -2.62 3.57 4.68
N LYS A 158 -3.81 3.87 4.15
CA LYS A 158 -4.90 2.92 4.01
C LYS A 158 -4.47 1.67 3.26
N PHE A 159 -3.73 1.84 2.17
CA PHE A 159 -3.17 0.72 1.41
C PHE A 159 -2.15 -0.08 2.24
N LEU A 160 -1.24 0.59 2.94
CA LEU A 160 -0.24 -0.07 3.78
C LEU A 160 -0.87 -0.87 4.93
N LEU A 161 -1.88 -0.31 5.60
CA LEU A 161 -2.63 -0.99 6.65
C LEU A 161 -3.40 -2.19 6.12
N ARG A 162 -3.98 -2.09 4.92
CA ARG A 162 -4.59 -3.24 4.22
C ARG A 162 -3.56 -4.35 3.96
N LEU A 163 -2.36 -4.01 3.45
CA LEU A 163 -1.30 -5.00 3.25
C LEU A 163 -0.85 -5.64 4.57
N LEU A 164 -0.70 -4.84 5.64
CA LEU A 164 -0.36 -5.35 6.97
C LEU A 164 -1.38 -6.37 7.48
N ARG A 165 -2.68 -6.13 7.27
CA ARG A 165 -3.72 -7.10 7.64
C ARG A 165 -3.60 -8.40 6.87
N ILE A 166 -3.33 -8.32 5.57
CA ILE A 166 -3.10 -9.50 4.73
C ILE A 166 -1.92 -10.32 5.25
N THR A 167 -0.88 -9.68 5.83
CA THR A 167 0.26 -10.41 6.43
C THR A 167 -0.12 -11.25 7.64
N ASN A 168 -1.27 -11.02 8.30
CA ASN A 168 -1.71 -11.87 9.41
C ASN A 168 -2.21 -13.24 8.90
N PHE A 169 -2.70 -13.30 7.67
CA PHE A 169 -3.24 -14.51 7.05
C PHE A 169 -2.23 -15.27 6.19
N LEU A 170 -1.14 -14.60 5.81
CA LEU A 170 -0.08 -15.17 5.00
C LEU A 170 1.17 -15.33 5.87
N ALA A 171 1.84 -16.49 5.79
CA ALA A 171 3.12 -16.74 6.47
C ALA A 171 4.29 -15.98 5.81
N VAL A 172 4.22 -14.65 5.84
CA VAL A 172 5.14 -13.69 5.21
C VAL A 172 6.40 -13.54 6.05
N SER A 173 7.52 -13.22 5.42
CA SER A 173 8.78 -13.01 6.14
C SER A 173 8.67 -11.89 7.20
N PRO A 174 9.35 -12.02 8.35
CA PRO A 174 9.36 -10.96 9.37
C PRO A 174 9.99 -9.67 8.85
N VAL A 175 10.90 -9.76 7.87
CA VAL A 175 11.53 -8.62 7.20
C VAL A 175 10.49 -7.80 6.42
N THR A 176 9.66 -8.47 5.62
CA THR A 176 8.58 -7.81 4.87
C THR A 176 7.57 -7.16 5.81
N ARG A 177 7.20 -7.83 6.90
CA ARG A 177 6.30 -7.25 7.91
C ARG A 177 6.92 -6.02 8.59
N ALA A 178 8.19 -6.10 8.98
CA ALA A 178 8.91 -4.98 9.57
C ALA A 178 9.01 -3.79 8.61
N GLU A 179 9.23 -4.05 7.31
CA GLU A 179 9.27 -3.01 6.28
C GLU A 179 7.91 -2.35 6.08
N LEU A 180 6.82 -3.12 6.05
CA LEU A 180 5.46 -2.57 6.01
C LEU A 180 5.13 -1.71 7.23
N LEU A 181 5.53 -2.14 8.43
CA LEU A 181 5.39 -1.34 9.65
C LEU A 181 6.21 -0.06 9.57
N ARG A 182 7.42 -0.13 9.01
CA ARG A 182 8.29 1.04 8.80
C ARG A 182 7.63 2.03 7.85
N LEU A 183 7.17 1.57 6.69
CA LEU A 183 6.48 2.39 5.69
C LEU A 183 5.18 2.99 6.25
N SER A 184 4.39 2.22 7.01
CA SER A 184 3.15 2.70 7.63
C SER A 184 3.42 3.80 8.65
N GLY A 185 4.48 3.65 9.45
CA GLY A 185 4.93 4.67 10.38
C GLY A 185 5.31 5.98 9.69
N LEU A 186 5.94 5.93 8.51
CA LEU A 186 6.29 7.14 7.74
C LEU A 186 5.05 7.94 7.28
N GLN A 187 3.94 7.25 6.99
CA GLN A 187 2.71 7.86 6.46
C GLN A 187 1.69 8.22 7.56
N LEU A 188 1.96 7.90 8.83
CA LEU A 188 0.99 8.07 9.92
C LEU A 188 0.59 9.53 10.15
N GLU A 189 1.46 10.49 9.84
CA GLU A 189 1.14 11.92 9.93
C GLU A 189 0.02 12.34 8.98
N GLU A 190 -0.08 11.72 7.80
CA GLU A 190 -1.07 12.05 6.76
C GLU A 190 -2.37 11.26 6.91
N ALA A 191 -2.45 10.39 7.92
CA ALA A 191 -3.56 9.50 8.13
C ALA A 191 -4.81 10.23 8.66
N THR A 192 -5.97 9.80 8.20
CA THR A 192 -7.27 10.22 8.74
C THR A 192 -7.84 9.16 9.67
N LEU A 193 -8.81 9.53 10.49
CA LEU A 193 -9.52 8.60 11.35
C LEU A 193 -10.13 7.43 10.55
N SER A 194 -10.69 7.73 9.38
CA SER A 194 -11.29 6.74 8.48
C SER A 194 -10.28 5.73 7.95
N ASP A 195 -8.99 6.09 7.88
CA ASP A 195 -7.93 5.18 7.43
C ASP A 195 -7.53 4.19 8.53
N LEU A 196 -7.68 4.56 9.81
CA LEU A 196 -7.42 3.66 10.95
C LEU A 196 -8.61 2.74 11.23
N LEU A 197 -9.84 3.22 10.96
CA LEU A 197 -11.09 2.47 11.09
C LEU A 197 -11.35 1.58 9.87
N LEU A 198 -10.34 0.86 9.39
CA LEU A 198 -10.54 -0.13 8.34
C LEU A 198 -11.49 -1.23 8.88
N PRO A 199 -12.61 -1.54 8.21
CA PRO A 199 -13.51 -2.61 8.64
C PRO A 199 -12.75 -3.92 8.75
N ALA A 200 -12.74 -4.55 9.93
CA ALA A 200 -12.51 -5.99 10.02
C ALA A 200 -13.86 -6.63 9.75
N ARG A 201 -14.01 -7.33 8.61
CA ARG A 201 -15.31 -7.93 8.25
C ARG A 201 -15.18 -9.44 8.26
N SER A 202 -15.74 -10.08 9.28
CA SER A 202 -16.30 -11.41 9.12
C SER A 202 -17.75 -11.21 8.62
N PRO A 203 -18.18 -11.92 7.55
CA PRO A 203 -19.52 -11.75 7.00
C PRO A 203 -20.63 -12.38 7.85
N ASN A 204 -20.28 -13.15 8.89
CA ASN A 204 -21.22 -13.92 9.71
C ASN A 204 -21.44 -13.38 11.12
N ASP A 205 -20.82 -12.25 11.48
CA ASP A 205 -21.01 -11.63 12.79
C ASP A 205 -21.83 -10.34 12.61
N HIS A 206 -23.09 -10.38 13.03
CA HIS A 206 -23.94 -9.20 13.12
C HIS A 206 -23.49 -8.25 14.24
N ASP A 207 -22.50 -8.66 15.03
CA ASP A 207 -21.93 -7.86 16.10
C ASP A 207 -20.48 -7.45 15.82
N GLN A 208 -20.31 -6.13 15.76
CA GLN A 208 -19.11 -5.39 16.16
C GLN A 208 -17.85 -5.56 15.27
N THR A 209 -17.55 -4.47 14.56
CA THR A 209 -16.27 -4.22 13.90
C THR A 209 -15.12 -4.25 14.92
N SER A 210 -14.53 -5.42 15.17
CA SER A 210 -13.35 -5.52 16.01
C SER A 210 -12.20 -4.75 15.36
N THR A 211 -12.02 -3.50 15.75
CA THR A 211 -10.95 -2.67 15.20
C THR A 211 -9.63 -3.19 15.76
N ASP A 212 -8.68 -3.49 14.89
CA ASP A 212 -7.37 -4.03 15.28
C ASP A 212 -6.51 -2.95 15.94
N ILE A 213 -6.74 -2.72 17.23
CA ILE A 213 -6.01 -1.78 18.07
C ILE A 213 -4.52 -2.15 18.16
N ASP A 214 -4.19 -3.44 18.10
CA ASP A 214 -2.81 -3.93 18.18
C ASP A 214 -2.03 -3.49 16.93
N LEU A 215 -2.65 -3.55 15.75
CA LEU A 215 -2.08 -3.04 14.51
C LEU A 215 -1.82 -1.52 14.59
N VAL A 216 -2.76 -0.74 15.11
CA VAL A 216 -2.57 0.70 15.30
C VAL A 216 -1.42 0.99 16.28
N THR A 217 -1.34 0.24 17.38
CA THR A 217 -0.23 0.32 18.35
C THR A 217 1.11 0.04 17.67
N MET A 218 1.25 -1.05 16.90
CA MET A 218 2.49 -1.39 16.21
C MET A 218 2.93 -0.30 15.20
N VAL A 219 1.99 0.29 14.46
CA VAL A 219 2.26 1.37 13.51
C VAL A 219 2.67 2.65 14.23
N LEU A 220 1.99 2.99 15.35
CA LEU A 220 2.35 4.12 16.18
C LEU A 220 3.76 3.99 16.76
N GLU A 221 4.11 2.83 17.30
CA GLU A 221 5.46 2.59 17.78
C GLU A 221 6.51 2.73 16.67
N SER A 222 6.20 2.27 15.46
CA SER A 222 7.07 2.43 14.31
C SER A 222 7.28 3.91 13.96
N PHE A 223 6.21 4.70 13.96
CA PHE A 223 6.28 6.16 13.80
C PHE A 223 7.17 6.78 14.89
N LEU A 224 6.95 6.46 16.17
CA LEU A 224 7.73 7.02 17.28
C LEU A 224 9.21 6.63 17.21
N ARG A 225 9.53 5.38 16.84
CA ARG A 225 10.91 4.93 16.60
C ARG A 225 11.60 5.76 15.52
N GLN A 226 10.89 6.10 14.45
CA GLN A 226 11.42 6.91 13.35
C GLN A 226 11.50 8.39 13.71
N TRP A 227 10.49 8.92 14.38
CA TRP A 227 10.44 10.29 14.87
C TRP A 227 11.60 10.59 15.84
N ARG A 228 11.89 9.68 16.77
CA ARG A 228 13.03 9.81 17.71
C ARG A 228 14.41 9.76 17.03
N ARG A 229 14.51 9.16 15.84
CA ARG A 229 15.76 9.04 15.08
C ARG A 229 16.03 10.23 14.17
N GLN A 230 15.03 11.09 13.93
CA GLN A 230 15.20 12.24 13.05
C GLN A 230 16.11 13.27 13.72
N THR A 231 17.23 13.60 13.08
CA THR A 231 18.06 14.73 13.49
C THR A 231 17.33 16.03 13.18
N PRO A 232 17.14 16.93 14.15
CA PRO A 232 16.31 18.11 13.97
C PRO A 232 16.98 19.10 13.00
N ALA A 233 16.47 19.16 11.76
CA ALA A 233 16.70 20.31 10.89
C ALA A 233 15.66 21.42 11.17
N ASP A 234 14.47 21.03 11.63
CA ASP A 234 13.38 21.92 12.02
C ASP A 234 12.57 21.27 13.16
N GLU A 235 12.87 21.63 14.41
CA GLU A 235 12.17 21.12 15.59
C GLU A 235 10.66 21.42 15.54
N SER A 236 10.26 22.53 14.92
CA SER A 236 8.86 22.94 14.82
C SER A 236 8.06 21.94 13.99
N GLN A 237 8.62 21.45 12.89
CA GLN A 237 7.96 20.45 12.04
C GLN A 237 7.83 19.10 12.77
N LEU A 238 8.84 18.69 13.53
CA LEU A 238 8.78 17.47 14.34
C LEU A 238 7.68 17.56 15.40
N LEU A 239 7.55 18.72 16.05
CA LEU A 239 6.49 18.98 17.04
C LEU A 239 5.10 18.98 16.39
N ILE A 240 4.93 19.62 15.23
CA ILE A 240 3.67 19.62 14.50
C ILE A 240 3.27 18.19 14.10
N SER A 241 4.23 17.40 13.59
CA SER A 241 4.00 16.02 13.16
C SER A 241 3.50 15.14 14.33
N ILE A 242 4.19 15.16 15.47
CA ILE A 242 3.81 14.34 16.63
C ILE A 242 2.48 14.80 17.26
N GLN A 243 2.17 16.09 17.22
CA GLN A 243 0.89 16.60 17.70
C GLN A 243 -0.28 16.22 16.78
N LYS A 244 -0.07 16.19 15.45
CA LYS A 244 -1.08 15.67 14.51
C LYS A 244 -1.38 14.19 14.77
N VAL A 245 -0.34 13.38 14.93
CA VAL A 245 -0.50 11.95 15.26
C VAL A 245 -1.17 11.78 16.62
N GLY A 246 -0.80 12.58 17.62
CA GLY A 246 -1.47 12.58 18.93
C GLY A 246 -2.98 12.82 18.82
N LYS A 247 -3.39 13.85 18.07
CA LYS A 247 -4.80 14.16 17.77
C LYS A 247 -5.53 13.01 17.08
N LEU A 248 -4.88 12.40 16.10
CA LEU A 248 -5.44 11.27 15.36
C LEU A 248 -5.69 10.08 16.28
N ILE A 249 -4.69 9.71 17.09
CA ILE A 249 -4.80 8.58 18.03
C ILE A 249 -5.83 8.86 19.11
N ASP A 250 -5.89 10.08 19.66
CA ASP A 250 -6.92 10.45 20.65
C ASP A 250 -8.33 10.35 20.04
N SER A 251 -8.50 10.79 18.78
CA SER A 251 -9.78 10.65 18.04
C SER A 251 -10.13 9.19 17.77
N TYR A 252 -9.15 8.37 17.39
CA TYR A 252 -9.31 6.93 17.21
C TYR A 252 -9.75 6.27 18.50
N LEU A 253 -9.01 6.53 19.57
CA LEU A 253 -9.29 5.99 20.89
C LEU A 253 -10.69 6.39 21.41
N GLN A 254 -11.22 7.58 21.09
CA GLN A 254 -12.61 7.95 21.40
C GLN A 254 -13.65 7.07 20.68
N VAL A 255 -13.35 6.59 19.46
CA VAL A 255 -14.23 5.68 18.72
C VAL A 255 -14.15 4.29 19.32
N VAL A 256 -12.94 3.77 19.54
CA VAL A 256 -12.74 2.42 20.06
C VAL A 256 -13.22 2.31 21.51
N ALA A 257 -13.10 3.37 22.31
CA ALA A 257 -13.66 3.43 23.65
C ALA A 257 -15.20 3.54 23.69
N LYS A 258 -15.91 3.53 22.55
CA LYS A 258 -17.38 3.34 22.50
C LYS A 258 -17.77 1.88 22.31
N ASP A 259 -16.89 1.05 21.76
CA ASP A 259 -17.09 -0.38 21.55
C ASP A 259 -17.19 -1.11 22.91
N ALA A 260 -18.24 -1.92 23.11
CA ALA A 260 -18.47 -2.67 24.35
C ALA A 260 -17.47 -3.81 24.53
N ASN A 261 -16.96 -4.36 23.42
CA ASN A 261 -16.08 -5.53 23.42
C ASN A 261 -14.60 -5.16 23.50
N MET A 262 -14.25 -3.86 23.54
CA MET A 262 -12.85 -3.43 23.55
C MET A 262 -12.21 -3.54 24.95
N PRO A 263 -11.10 -4.30 25.12
CA PRO A 263 -10.42 -4.40 26.40
C PRO A 263 -9.80 -3.07 26.84
N VAL A 264 -10.11 -2.65 28.06
CA VAL A 264 -9.61 -1.41 28.69
C VAL A 264 -8.09 -1.34 28.69
N GLN A 265 -7.44 -2.49 28.96
CA GLN A 265 -5.98 -2.60 29.02
C GLN A 265 -5.32 -2.25 27.69
N LYS A 266 -5.88 -2.68 26.56
CA LYS A 266 -5.35 -2.36 25.22
C LYS A 266 -5.50 -0.88 24.90
N VAL A 267 -6.66 -0.32 25.26
CA VAL A 267 -6.97 1.11 25.10
C VAL A 267 -6.02 1.98 25.93
N ALA A 268 -5.79 1.62 27.19
CA ALA A 268 -4.84 2.32 28.07
C ALA A 268 -3.40 2.21 27.54
N SER A 269 -2.97 1.01 27.14
CA SER A 269 -1.62 0.78 26.60
C SER A 269 -1.34 1.62 25.34
N LEU A 270 -2.29 1.71 24.41
CA LEU A 270 -2.16 2.58 23.24
C LEU A 270 -2.07 4.06 23.64
N ALA A 271 -2.89 4.49 24.60
CA ALA A 271 -2.87 5.88 25.08
C ALA A 271 -1.54 6.25 25.77
N GLU A 272 -0.92 5.32 26.50
CA GLU A 272 0.36 5.47 27.19
C GLU A 272 1.57 5.42 26.24
N THR A 273 1.42 4.82 25.06
CA THR A 273 2.49 4.74 24.05
C THR A 273 2.90 6.13 23.53
N LEU A 274 1.98 7.10 23.55
CA LEU A 274 2.23 8.48 23.12
C LEU A 274 3.01 9.28 24.19
N PRO A 275 4.09 9.99 23.81
CA PRO A 275 4.78 10.88 24.73
C PRO A 275 3.92 12.12 25.04
N GLY A 276 4.12 12.73 26.21
CA GLY A 276 3.35 13.91 26.65
C GLY A 276 3.39 15.08 25.65
N ILE A 277 4.48 15.24 24.91
CA ILE A 277 4.63 16.31 23.90
C ILE A 277 3.66 16.18 22.70
N ALA A 278 3.12 14.98 22.47
CA ALA A 278 2.09 14.73 21.46
C ALA A 278 0.73 15.35 21.85
N ARG A 279 0.51 15.55 23.15
CA ARG A 279 -0.72 16.10 23.73
C ARG A 279 -0.44 17.46 24.36
N PRO A 280 -0.61 18.58 23.62
CA PRO A 280 -0.57 19.89 24.25
C PRO A 280 -1.63 19.93 25.36
N SER A 281 -1.33 20.60 26.48
CA SER A 281 -2.03 20.50 27.77
C SER A 281 -3.56 20.67 27.73
N THR A 282 -4.11 21.21 26.65
CA THR A 282 -5.55 21.36 26.39
C THR A 282 -6.25 20.06 25.95
N MET A 283 -5.53 19.05 25.44
CA MET A 283 -6.13 17.79 24.95
C MET A 283 -6.15 16.66 25.99
N ILE A 284 -5.27 16.73 26.99
CA ILE A 284 -5.16 15.76 28.08
C ILE A 284 -6.50 15.61 28.83
N SER A 285 -7.23 16.72 29.00
CA SER A 285 -8.51 16.74 29.72
C SER A 285 -9.59 15.90 29.03
N THR A 286 -9.77 16.02 27.72
CA THR A 286 -10.86 15.33 26.99
C THR A 286 -10.72 13.81 27.03
N TRP A 287 -9.50 13.29 26.86
CA TRP A 287 -9.27 11.85 26.82
C TRP A 287 -9.34 11.22 28.21
N GLN A 288 -8.70 11.84 29.21
CA GLN A 288 -8.79 11.40 30.61
C GLN A 288 -10.23 11.44 31.13
N LEU A 289 -11.01 12.47 30.81
CA LEU A 289 -12.41 12.56 31.24
C LEU A 289 -13.29 11.47 30.61
N THR A 290 -13.07 11.12 29.34
CA THR A 290 -13.81 10.03 28.67
C THR A 290 -13.42 8.66 29.24
N PHE A 291 -12.12 8.45 29.52
CA PHE A 291 -11.60 7.24 30.14
C PHE A 291 -12.12 7.07 31.57
N ILE A 292 -12.06 8.12 32.40
CA ILE A 292 -12.57 8.13 33.78
C ILE A 292 -14.09 7.93 33.81
N SER A 293 -14.84 8.56 32.89
CA SER A 293 -16.31 8.42 32.82
C SER A 293 -16.74 6.97 32.55
N ARG A 294 -16.01 6.23 31.70
CA ARG A 294 -16.37 4.86 31.34
C ARG A 294 -15.73 3.79 32.24
N TYR A 295 -14.52 4.01 32.72
CA TYR A 295 -13.73 3.00 33.44
C TYR A 295 -13.44 3.36 34.90
N GLY A 296 -13.67 4.60 35.32
CA GLY A 296 -13.51 5.04 36.71
C GLY A 296 -14.64 4.64 37.64
N ALA A 297 -15.73 4.06 37.13
CA ALA A 297 -16.83 3.52 37.94
C ALA A 297 -16.61 2.06 38.40
N ALA A 298 -15.45 1.45 38.08
CA ALA A 298 -15.12 0.06 38.37
C ALA A 298 -13.91 -0.08 39.32
N SER A 299 -13.74 0.84 40.26
CA SER A 299 -12.76 0.73 41.36
C SER A 299 -13.43 0.95 42.70
#